data_AF-A0A4R9LQG9-F1
#
_entry.id   AF-A0A4R9LQG9-F1
#
_cell.length_a   1.000
_cell.length_b   1.000
_cell.length_c   1.000
_cell.angle_alpha   90.00
_cell.angle_beta   90.00
_cell.angle_gamma   90.00
#
_symmetry.space_group_name_H-M   'P 1'
#
loop_
_entity.id
_entity.type
_entity.pdbx_description
1 polymer ?
#
loop_
_entity_poly.entity_id
_entity_poly.type
_entity_poly.pdbx_seq_one_letter_code
_entity_poly.pdbx_strand_id
1 'polypeptide(L)'
;MFQEGKAWEAKGEKTKALYFYEQSLRENPDYEPVLKRMGLLLAESPRSVATSLFYLEKYYKTHKDDPEIQRELFRLLLTTGYEKEALHILEEMRFEGKKETVDFFESTYLCLTRNYKQKDYLKLLEISPLAGDPYYAPWVRACEAKI
;
A
#
# COMPACT_ATOMS: atom_id res chain seq x y z
N MET A 1 -6.53 9.79 -23.15
CA MET A 1 -5.90 10.14 -21.86
C MET A 1 -5.54 8.91 -21.02
N PHE A 2 -6.46 8.21 -20.35
CA PHE A 2 -6.09 7.07 -19.48
C PHE A 2 -5.25 5.98 -20.17
N GLN A 3 -5.64 5.56 -21.38
CA GLN A 3 -4.89 4.53 -22.12
C GLN A 3 -3.50 5.01 -22.54
N GLU A 4 -3.33 6.30 -22.87
CA GLU A 4 -1.99 6.87 -23.12
C GLU A 4 -1.16 6.83 -21.84
N GLY A 5 -1.75 7.20 -20.70
CA GLY A 5 -1.09 7.13 -19.39
C GLY A 5 -0.57 5.72 -19.10
N LYS A 6 -1.42 4.70 -19.28
CA LYS A 6 -1.03 3.29 -19.13
C LYS A 6 0.09 2.89 -20.10
N ALA A 7 0.02 3.34 -21.35
CA ALA A 7 1.04 3.02 -22.35
C ALA A 7 2.41 3.62 -21.99
N TRP A 8 2.44 4.83 -21.42
CA TRP A 8 3.67 5.44 -20.92
C TRP A 8 4.17 4.77 -19.63
N GLU A 9 3.26 4.41 -18.73
CA GLU A 9 3.59 3.67 -17.50
C GLU A 9 4.27 2.34 -17.85
N ALA A 10 3.72 1.58 -18.80
CA ALA A 10 4.30 0.32 -19.27
C ALA A 10 5.68 0.48 -19.92
N LYS A 11 6.02 1.67 -20.41
CA LYS A 11 7.35 2.02 -20.94
C LYS A 11 8.32 2.52 -19.85
N GLY A 12 7.87 2.61 -18.59
CA GLY A 12 8.64 3.18 -17.49
C GLY A 12 8.69 4.71 -17.47
N GLU A 13 7.95 5.38 -18.36
CA GLU A 13 7.95 6.84 -18.53
C GLU A 13 6.97 7.50 -17.55
N LYS A 14 7.29 7.42 -16.26
CA LYS A 14 6.40 7.80 -15.14
C LYS A 14 5.86 9.23 -15.26
N THR A 15 6.71 10.21 -15.59
CA THR A 15 6.29 11.61 -15.71
C THR A 15 5.21 11.79 -16.80
N LYS A 16 5.35 11.11 -17.94
CA LYS A 16 4.33 11.14 -19.00
C LYS A 16 3.06 10.43 -18.57
N ALA A 17 3.18 9.28 -17.90
CA ALA A 17 2.03 8.57 -17.36
C ALA A 17 1.21 9.45 -16.41
N LEU A 18 1.87 10.09 -15.44
CA LEU A 18 1.25 11.02 -14.49
C LEU A 18 0.56 12.20 -15.19
N TYR A 19 1.17 12.76 -16.24
CA TYR A 19 0.55 13.83 -17.02
C TYR A 19 -0.79 13.40 -17.63
N PHE A 20 -0.85 12.24 -18.27
CA PHE A 20 -2.09 11.75 -18.89
C PHE A 20 -3.13 11.31 -17.85
N TYR A 21 -2.70 10.78 -16.72
CA TYR A 21 -3.60 10.50 -15.59
C TYR A 21 -4.18 11.77 -15.00
N GLU A 22 -3.39 12.83 -14.84
CA GLU A 22 -3.88 14.14 -14.42
C GLU A 22 -4.94 14.67 -15.40
N GLN A 23 -4.70 14.58 -16.71
CA GLN A 23 -5.71 15.01 -17.69
C GLN A 23 -7.01 14.20 -17.55
N SER A 24 -6.92 12.89 -17.35
CA SER A 24 -8.11 12.06 -17.11
C SER A 24 -8.87 12.47 -15.84
N LEU A 25 -8.18 12.86 -14.77
CA LEU A 25 -8.82 13.31 -13.54
C LEU A 25 -9.39 14.73 -13.64
N ARG A 26 -8.91 15.57 -14.57
CA ARG A 26 -9.54 16.86 -14.87
C ARG A 26 -10.92 16.67 -15.51
N GLU A 27 -11.06 15.69 -16.40
CA GLU A 27 -12.33 15.36 -17.04
C GLU A 27 -13.29 14.60 -16.11
N ASN A 28 -12.76 13.65 -15.34
CA ASN A 28 -13.52 12.91 -14.33
C ASN A 28 -12.69 12.74 -13.05
N PRO A 29 -12.90 13.60 -12.03
CA PRO A 29 -12.17 13.55 -10.77
C PRO A 29 -12.30 12.25 -9.99
N ASP A 30 -13.34 11.46 -10.25
CA ASP A 30 -13.65 10.21 -9.55
C ASP A 30 -13.37 8.98 -10.43
N TYR A 31 -12.57 9.12 -11.49
CA TYR A 31 -12.28 8.00 -12.38
C TYR A 31 -11.39 6.95 -11.69
N GLU A 32 -12.02 5.96 -11.09
CA GLU A 32 -11.40 4.99 -10.17
C GLU A 32 -10.16 4.27 -10.73
N PRO A 33 -10.16 3.77 -11.99
CA PRO A 33 -8.94 3.19 -12.57
C PRO A 33 -7.75 4.15 -12.57
N VAL A 34 -7.98 5.45 -12.75
CA VAL A 34 -6.93 6.46 -12.72
C VAL A 34 -6.52 6.80 -11.30
N LEU A 35 -7.46 6.90 -10.35
CA LEU A 35 -7.15 7.07 -8.93
C LEU A 35 -6.19 5.98 -8.44
N LYS A 36 -6.50 4.72 -8.74
CA LYS A 36 -5.64 3.57 -8.42
C LYS A 36 -4.24 3.71 -9.04
N ARG A 37 -4.14 3.90 -10.36
CA ARG A 37 -2.81 3.96 -11.03
C ARG A 37 -2.00 5.18 -10.63
N MET A 38 -2.65 6.34 -10.46
CA MET A 38 -2.01 7.57 -10.00
C MET A 38 -1.43 7.39 -8.59
N GLY A 39 -2.22 6.83 -7.67
CA GLY A 39 -1.78 6.53 -6.31
C GLY A 39 -0.58 5.59 -6.29
N LEU A 40 -0.70 4.42 -6.92
CA LEU A 40 0.38 3.42 -6.96
C LEU A 40 1.67 3.96 -7.56
N LEU A 41 1.58 4.70 -8.67
CA LEU A 41 2.76 5.24 -9.35
C LEU A 41 3.47 6.34 -8.52
N LEU A 42 2.69 7.14 -7.77
CA LEU A 42 3.24 8.15 -6.86
C LEU A 42 3.86 7.52 -5.61
N ALA A 43 3.35 6.38 -5.15
CA ALA A 43 3.84 5.67 -3.98
C ALA A 43 5.31 5.21 -4.11
N GLU A 44 5.81 5.08 -5.34
CA GLU A 44 7.20 4.74 -5.64
C GLU A 44 8.19 5.86 -5.32
N SER A 45 7.71 7.08 -5.06
CA SER A 45 8.51 8.27 -4.77
C SER A 45 8.25 8.77 -3.35
N PRO A 46 9.27 8.83 -2.46
CA PRO A 46 9.13 9.41 -1.13
C PRO A 46 8.67 10.87 -1.13
N ARG A 47 8.92 11.61 -2.22
CA ARG A 47 8.50 13.01 -2.36
C ARG A 47 7.01 13.17 -2.65
N SER A 48 6.34 12.08 -3.01
CA SER A 48 4.96 12.09 -3.51
C SER A 48 4.00 11.35 -2.59
N VAL A 49 4.43 10.96 -1.38
CA VAL A 49 3.65 10.13 -0.45
C VAL A 49 2.32 10.77 -0.08
N ALA A 50 2.28 12.05 0.24
CA ALA A 50 1.01 12.73 0.58
C ALA A 50 0.00 12.68 -0.57
N THR A 51 0.46 12.91 -1.80
CA THR A 51 -0.39 12.85 -3.00
C THR A 51 -0.79 11.41 -3.33
N SER A 52 0.10 10.44 -3.09
CA SER A 52 -0.19 9.02 -3.21
C SER A 52 -1.31 8.60 -2.26
N LEU A 53 -1.18 8.92 -0.97
CA LEU A 53 -2.18 8.63 0.05
C LEU A 53 -3.54 9.21 -0.34
N PHE A 54 -3.59 10.47 -0.77
CA PHE A 54 -4.84 11.09 -1.24
C PHE A 54 -5.57 10.27 -2.31
N TYR A 55 -4.87 9.85 -3.36
CA TYR A 55 -5.50 9.09 -4.45
C TYR A 55 -5.85 7.65 -4.06
N LEU A 56 -4.98 6.99 -3.29
CA LEU A 56 -5.23 5.64 -2.81
C LEU A 56 -6.40 5.59 -1.82
N GLU A 57 -6.48 6.52 -0.87
CA GLU A 57 -7.61 6.63 0.07
C GLU A 57 -8.90 6.91 -0.67
N LYS A 58 -8.86 7.76 -1.70
CA LYS A 58 -10.05 8.06 -2.51
C LYS A 58 -10.54 6.81 -3.25
N TYR A 59 -9.65 6.03 -3.85
CA TYR A 59 -10.00 4.75 -4.49
C TYR A 59 -10.52 3.72 -3.48
N TYR A 60 -9.86 3.62 -2.34
CA TYR A 60 -10.15 2.63 -1.30
C TYR A 60 -11.54 2.79 -0.67
N LYS A 61 -12.10 4.01 -0.64
CA LYS A 61 -13.47 4.26 -0.14
C LYS A 61 -14.54 3.39 -0.81
N THR A 62 -14.37 3.01 -2.08
CA THR A 62 -15.32 2.17 -2.84
C THR A 62 -14.78 0.77 -3.11
N HIS A 63 -13.50 0.51 -2.86
CA HIS A 63 -12.78 -0.73 -3.17
C HIS A 63 -12.01 -1.24 -1.96
N LYS A 64 -12.73 -1.46 -0.85
CA LYS A 64 -12.11 -1.84 0.43
C LYS A 64 -11.43 -3.20 0.39
N ASP A 65 -11.82 -4.07 -0.54
CA ASP A 65 -11.32 -5.43 -0.69
C ASP A 65 -10.12 -5.56 -1.63
N ASP A 66 -9.65 -4.47 -2.26
CA ASP A 66 -8.49 -4.50 -3.15
C ASP A 66 -7.19 -4.73 -2.35
N PRO A 67 -6.60 -5.94 -2.42
CA PRO A 67 -5.46 -6.26 -1.58
C PRO A 67 -4.24 -5.41 -1.94
N GLU A 68 -4.04 -5.02 -3.20
CA GLU A 68 -2.91 -4.18 -3.59
C GLU A 68 -2.97 -2.81 -2.91
N ILE A 69 -4.16 -2.25 -2.80
CA ILE A 69 -4.38 -0.93 -2.21
C ILE A 69 -4.32 -1.00 -0.69
N GLN A 70 -4.89 -2.05 -0.07
CA GLN A 70 -4.72 -2.31 1.37
C GLN A 70 -3.24 -2.38 1.75
N ARG A 71 -2.44 -3.16 1.00
CA ARG A 71 -1.00 -3.28 1.24
C ARG A 71 -0.29 -1.94 1.15
N GLU A 72 -0.58 -1.19 0.08
CA GLU A 72 0.14 0.04 -0.21
C GLU A 72 -0.24 1.17 0.74
N LEU A 73 -1.53 1.32 1.08
CA LEU A 73 -1.98 2.25 2.11
C LEU A 73 -1.35 1.93 3.46
N PHE A 74 -1.41 0.66 3.90
CA PHE A 74 -0.82 0.24 5.15
C PHE A 74 0.70 0.54 5.19
N ARG A 75 1.42 0.32 4.08
CA ARG A 75 2.85 0.64 3.93
C ARG A 75 3.13 2.12 4.09
N LEU A 76 2.44 2.94 3.32
CA LEU A 76 2.67 4.38 3.31
C LEU A 76 2.33 4.99 4.66
N LEU A 77 1.18 4.63 5.25
CA LEU A 77 0.74 5.15 6.55
C LEU A 77 1.72 4.77 7.67
N LEU A 78 2.14 3.51 7.73
CA LEU A 78 3.06 3.05 8.77
C LEU A 78 4.44 3.71 8.66
N THR A 79 4.97 3.82 7.44
CA THR A 79 6.31 4.38 7.20
C THR A 79 6.38 5.90 7.32
N THR A 80 5.24 6.60 7.27
CA THR A 80 5.17 8.06 7.43
C THR A 80 4.65 8.50 8.80
N GLY A 81 4.41 7.56 9.71
CA GLY A 81 4.04 7.84 11.10
C GLY A 81 2.55 8.05 11.35
N TYR A 82 1.70 7.81 10.34
CA TYR A 82 0.23 7.79 10.46
C TYR A 82 -0.23 6.44 11.05
N GLU A 83 0.25 6.13 12.26
CA GLU A 83 0.05 4.84 12.89
C GLU A 83 -1.43 4.54 13.16
N LYS A 84 -2.21 5.56 13.54
CA LYS A 84 -3.65 5.41 13.84
C LYS A 84 -4.43 5.04 12.58
N GLU A 85 -4.10 5.67 11.47
CA GLU A 85 -4.69 5.43 10.16
C GLU A 85 -4.29 4.04 9.64
N ALA A 86 -3.03 3.62 9.84
CA ALA A 86 -2.59 2.27 9.51
C ALA A 86 -3.37 1.20 10.31
N LEU A 87 -3.61 1.45 11.60
CA LEU A 87 -4.45 0.59 12.43
C LEU A 87 -5.89 0.55 11.95
N HIS A 88 -6.44 1.66 11.48
CA HIS A 88 -7.79 1.70 10.92
C HIS A 88 -7.93 0.81 9.68
N ILE A 89 -6.96 0.86 8.75
CA ILE A 89 -6.90 -0.07 7.61
C ILE A 89 -6.88 -1.52 8.10
N LEU A 90 -6.05 -1.83 9.09
CA LEU A 90 -5.94 -3.19 9.65
C LEU A 90 -7.24 -3.66 10.33
N GLU A 91 -7.97 -2.76 11.00
CA GLU A 91 -9.29 -3.04 11.55
C GLU A 91 -10.29 -3.38 10.45
N GLU A 92 -10.35 -2.61 9.37
CA GLU A 92 -11.23 -2.92 8.23
C GLU A 92 -10.88 -4.26 7.57
N MET A 93 -9.59 -4.56 7.40
CA MET A 93 -9.13 -5.87 6.92
C MET A 93 -9.58 -7.01 7.82
N ARG A 94 -9.70 -6.80 9.14
CA ARG A 94 -10.16 -7.83 10.09
C ARG A 94 -11.62 -8.23 9.84
N PHE A 95 -12.47 -7.30 9.39
CA PHE A 95 -13.89 -7.55 9.16
C PHE A 95 -14.17 -8.27 7.84
N GLU A 96 -13.43 -7.94 6.78
CA GLU A 96 -13.75 -8.36 5.41
C GLU A 96 -12.64 -9.19 4.73
N GLY A 97 -11.44 -9.19 5.31
CA GLY A 97 -10.25 -9.79 4.73
C GLY A 97 -10.02 -11.25 5.10
N LYS A 98 -9.04 -11.85 4.43
CA LYS A 98 -8.57 -13.21 4.75
C LYS A 98 -7.75 -13.16 6.04
N LYS A 99 -8.09 -14.05 6.99
CA LYS A 99 -7.39 -14.18 8.28
C LYS A 99 -5.87 -14.19 8.13
N GLU A 100 -5.34 -14.97 7.20
CA GLU A 100 -3.90 -15.05 6.94
C GLU A 100 -3.25 -13.70 6.61
N THR A 101 -3.93 -12.88 5.79
CA THR A 101 -3.47 -11.54 5.42
C THR A 101 -3.51 -10.60 6.62
N VAL A 102 -4.57 -10.68 7.43
CA VAL A 102 -4.72 -9.88 8.66
C VAL A 102 -3.62 -10.23 9.66
N ASP A 103 -3.41 -11.52 9.93
CA ASP A 103 -2.38 -12.03 10.84
C ASP A 103 -0.97 -11.56 10.40
N PHE A 104 -0.71 -11.52 9.09
CA PHE A 104 0.54 -11.00 8.53
C PHE A 104 0.71 -9.49 8.81
N PHE A 105 -0.31 -8.67 8.53
CA PHE A 105 -0.22 -7.23 8.76
C PHE A 105 -0.19 -6.86 10.25
N GLU A 106 -0.88 -7.62 11.10
CA GLU A 106 -0.76 -7.49 12.56
C GLU A 106 0.66 -7.79 13.04
N SER A 107 1.24 -8.90 12.61
CA SER A 107 2.62 -9.27 12.99
C SER A 107 3.64 -8.24 12.49
N THR A 108 3.41 -7.72 11.28
CA THR A 108 4.22 -6.65 10.69
C THR A 108 4.12 -5.35 11.50
N TYR A 109 2.90 -4.91 11.80
CA TYR A 109 2.63 -3.76 12.65
C TYR A 109 3.36 -3.88 13.99
N LEU A 110 3.18 -5.01 14.66
CA LEU A 110 3.74 -5.26 15.99
C LEU A 110 5.27 -5.28 15.95
N CYS A 111 5.88 -5.93 14.95
CA CYS A 111 7.33 -5.91 14.81
C CYS A 111 7.89 -4.50 14.59
N LEU A 112 7.30 -3.75 13.64
CA LEU A 112 7.81 -2.46 13.22
C LEU A 112 7.56 -1.34 14.24
N THR A 113 6.47 -1.40 15.01
CA THR A 113 6.11 -0.31 15.95
C THR A 113 6.46 -0.61 17.39
N ARG A 114 6.47 -1.89 17.81
CA ARG A 114 6.71 -2.25 19.22
C ARG A 114 8.17 -2.55 19.48
N ASN A 115 8.59 -2.27 20.72
CA ASN A 115 9.96 -2.51 21.19
C ASN A 115 10.05 -3.71 22.14
N TYR A 116 9.09 -4.63 22.06
CA TYR A 116 9.06 -5.88 22.82
C TYR A 116 8.68 -7.02 21.88
N LYS A 117 9.23 -8.22 22.15
CA LYS A 117 8.92 -9.46 21.40
C LYS A 117 9.11 -9.36 19.87
N GLN A 118 9.95 -8.46 19.36
CA GLN A 118 10.17 -8.33 17.90
C GLN A 118 10.64 -9.64 17.26
N LYS A 119 11.51 -10.40 17.94
CA LYS A 119 11.94 -11.74 17.48
C LYS A 119 10.80 -12.75 17.38
N ASP A 120 9.78 -12.64 18.22
CA ASP A 120 8.61 -13.52 18.15
C ASP A 120 7.70 -13.13 16.98
N TYR A 121 7.50 -11.82 16.77
CA TYR A 121 6.74 -11.32 15.62
C TYR A 121 7.44 -11.62 14.28
N LEU A 122 8.77 -11.51 14.22
CA LEU A 122 9.54 -11.91 13.03
C LEU A 122 9.31 -13.39 12.70
N LYS A 123 9.38 -14.28 13.70
CA LYS A 123 9.09 -15.71 13.47
C LYS A 123 7.69 -15.96 12.92
N LEU A 124 6.69 -15.22 13.41
CA LEU A 124 5.31 -15.31 12.89
C LEU A 124 5.25 -14.87 11.42
N LEU A 125 6.01 -13.84 11.04
CA LEU A 125 6.12 -13.42 9.65
C LEU A 125 6.83 -14.46 8.79
N GLU A 126 7.95 -15.03 9.25
CA GLU A 126 8.74 -16.03 8.52
C GLU A 126 7.97 -17.32 8.21
N ILE A 127 7.09 -17.76 9.12
CA ILE A 127 6.26 -18.96 8.92
C ILE A 127 4.97 -18.69 8.14
N SER A 128 4.63 -17.42 7.90
CA SER A 128 3.46 -17.07 7.11
C SER A 128 3.62 -17.57 5.66
N PRO A 129 2.59 -18.14 5.02
CA PRO A 129 2.69 -18.50 3.60
C PRO A 129 2.90 -17.29 2.69
N LEU A 130 2.60 -16.07 3.17
CA LEU A 130 2.87 -14.82 2.47
C LEU A 130 4.34 -14.38 2.52
N ALA A 131 5.18 -14.96 3.40
CA ALA A 131 6.57 -14.52 3.60
C ALA A 131 7.40 -14.55 2.31
N GLY A 132 7.15 -15.55 1.45
CA GLY A 132 7.84 -15.73 0.17
C GLY A 132 7.23 -14.94 -0.99
N ASP A 133 6.06 -14.32 -0.82
CA ASP A 133 5.44 -13.53 -1.86
C ASP A 133 6.22 -12.22 -2.07
N PRO A 134 6.62 -11.86 -3.31
CA PRO A 134 7.38 -10.65 -3.59
C PRO A 134 6.76 -9.34 -3.06
N TYR A 135 5.44 -9.27 -2.92
CA TYR A 135 4.74 -8.11 -2.38
C TYR A 135 4.80 -8.01 -0.85
N TYR A 136 5.09 -9.13 -0.16
CA TYR A 136 5.07 -9.23 1.30
C TYR A 136 6.49 -9.42 1.88
N ALA A 137 7.41 -10.06 1.16
CA ALA A 137 8.80 -10.24 1.54
C ALA A 137 9.56 -8.95 1.96
N PRO A 138 9.28 -7.74 1.39
CA PRO A 138 9.89 -6.50 1.88
C PRO A 138 9.58 -6.19 3.36
N TRP A 139 8.44 -6.62 3.87
CA TRP A 139 8.01 -6.38 5.25
C TRP A 139 8.74 -7.26 6.25
N VAL A 140 8.97 -8.52 5.88
CA VAL A 140 9.80 -9.45 6.66
C VAL A 140 11.21 -8.86 6.82
N ARG A 141 11.83 -8.43 5.71
CA ARG A 141 13.14 -7.77 5.71
C ARG A 141 13.17 -6.48 6.52
N ALA A 142 12.10 -5.68 6.48
CA ALA A 142 12.00 -4.47 7.29
C ALA A 142 11.96 -4.79 8.80
N CYS A 143 11.27 -5.87 9.18
CA CYS A 143 11.23 -6.36 10.55
C CYS A 143 12.60 -6.92 11.00
N GLU A 144 13.27 -7.71 10.15
CA GLU A 144 14.64 -8.21 10.38
C GLU A 144 15.63 -7.07 10.66
N ALA A 145 15.56 -5.99 9.88
CA ALA A 145 16.46 -4.83 10.04
C ALA A 145 16.26 -4.05 11.35
N LYS A 146 15.20 -4.31 12.12
CA LYS A 146 14.90 -3.66 13.40
C LYS A 146 15.43 -4.43 14.61
N ILE A 147 15.92 -5.66 14.41
CA ILE A 147 16.39 -6.57 15.47
C ILE A 147 17.91 -6.55 15.55
#